data_AF-A0A246GG52-F1
#
_entry.id   AF-A0A246GG52-F1
#
_cell.length_a   1.000
_cell.length_b   1.000
_cell.length_c   1.000
_cell.angle_alpha   90.00
_cell.angle_beta   90.00
_cell.angle_gamma   90.00
#
_symmetry.space_group_name_H-M   'P 1'
#
loop_
_entity.id
_entity.type
_entity.pdbx_description
1 polymer ?
#
loop_
_entity_poly.entity_id
_entity_poly.type
_entity_poly.pdbx_seq_one_letter_code
_entity_poly.pdbx_strand_id
1 'polypeptide(L)'
;MNNLNTTNPNHYIYETKHLKISILGGIRFNNLEALRVTLGIQKLKSEQVLRQNIDLYNDTSIEKLTRKIAERLEIGTTIVRRDLDQLTNELEQFRLQEVEQQGKLYEKQVKVLTEKEIKEAKEFLAQDKLIDKTQELIGKSGVIGEEINRLLMYLIFTSRKTNNPLHCISLGSSGAGKTHLQSKVSELIPEEDKIEMTVLSANAFYYFNRTELQNKLILIEDLDGAESVLYPLRELQSKKKITKTVVHKDKKGTTKTIHLTVEGPVSVSGCTTQESIYEDNSNRSFLLYIDESQEQDEKIMFYQRAVSAGQINYEEELRAKILLQNCQRLLKTISVRNPYAMYLSLPQSVFKPRRTNAHYLQFIEAITFYKQYQKFHHIDKETGEEYIETSIEDIQEANELIKEVLLRKSDTITGASRNYLENLKIYLQEQNQTTFTSYEIRRKLRLTKTTQWRYHQQLLENNHLKKVKKKGEPTQYYEITNPNEYKELEAQISQALQECIDQINRSTVQESSTTKTERTKKTKSVSYE
;
A
#
# COMPACT_ATOMS: atom_id res chain seq x y z
N MET A 1 2.36 -21.18 -43.06
CA MET A 1 3.48 -21.79 -42.31
C MET A 1 4.23 -20.65 -41.68
N ASN A 2 4.44 -20.66 -40.36
CA ASN A 2 5.23 -19.63 -39.68
C ASN A 2 6.68 -19.77 -40.15
N ASN A 3 7.20 -18.76 -40.84
CA ASN A 3 8.55 -18.81 -41.40
C ASN A 3 9.60 -18.37 -40.38
N LEU A 4 9.19 -17.75 -39.27
CA LEU A 4 10.01 -17.42 -38.11
C LEU A 4 10.09 -18.58 -37.11
N ASN A 5 11.31 -19.05 -36.88
CA ASN A 5 11.69 -19.98 -35.83
C ASN A 5 12.31 -19.21 -34.65
N THR A 6 11.65 -19.28 -33.49
CA THR A 6 12.04 -18.60 -32.25
C THR A 6 12.49 -19.54 -31.13
N THR A 7 12.70 -20.83 -31.42
CA THR A 7 13.01 -21.86 -30.40
C THR A 7 14.28 -21.55 -29.59
N ASN A 8 15.24 -20.82 -30.19
CA ASN A 8 16.40 -20.31 -29.46
C ASN A 8 16.21 -18.81 -29.13
N PRO A 9 16.09 -18.42 -27.84
CA PRO A 9 15.83 -17.04 -27.43
C PRO A 9 16.92 -16.04 -27.87
N ASN A 10 18.15 -16.52 -28.10
CA ASN A 10 19.28 -15.68 -28.51
C ASN A 10 19.54 -15.71 -30.02
N HIS A 11 18.75 -16.45 -30.79
CA HIS A 11 18.97 -16.64 -32.21
C HIS A 11 17.70 -17.05 -32.95
N TYR A 12 17.01 -16.09 -33.57
CA TYR A 12 15.83 -16.38 -34.39
C TYR A 12 16.22 -16.55 -35.85
N ILE A 13 15.46 -17.39 -36.57
CA ILE A 13 15.71 -17.68 -37.98
C ILE A 13 14.42 -17.46 -38.74
N TYR A 14 14.47 -16.64 -39.78
CA TYR A 14 13.37 -16.40 -40.72
C TYR A 14 13.81 -16.83 -42.12
N GLU A 15 13.16 -17.84 -42.67
CA GLU A 15 13.50 -18.37 -44.00
C GLU A 15 12.38 -18.06 -45.00
N THR A 16 12.78 -17.49 -46.14
CA THR A 16 11.91 -17.17 -47.27
C THR A 16 12.33 -18.00 -48.48
N LYS A 17 11.67 -17.81 -49.62
CA LYS A 17 12.07 -18.45 -50.89
C LYS A 17 13.47 -18.03 -51.38
N HIS A 18 13.99 -16.87 -50.95
CA HIS A 18 15.22 -16.29 -51.51
C HIS A 18 16.29 -15.98 -50.45
N LEU A 19 15.86 -15.63 -49.24
CA LEU A 19 16.70 -15.19 -48.14
C LEU A 19 16.52 -16.09 -46.91
N LYS A 20 17.63 -16.32 -46.22
CA LYS A 20 17.65 -16.73 -44.82
C LYS A 20 18.14 -15.57 -43.98
N ILE A 21 17.32 -15.15 -43.03
CA ILE A 21 17.58 -14.01 -42.15
C ILE A 21 17.69 -14.52 -40.72
N SER A 22 18.86 -14.38 -40.11
CA SER A 22 19.06 -14.64 -38.69
C SER A 22 18.97 -13.34 -37.88
N ILE A 23 18.34 -13.41 -36.71
CA ILE A 23 18.29 -12.33 -35.74
C ILE A 23 19.21 -12.72 -34.59
N LEU A 24 20.38 -12.08 -34.54
CA LEU A 24 21.42 -12.37 -33.57
C LEU A 24 21.13 -11.62 -32.25
N GLY A 25 21.06 -12.36 -31.14
CA GLY A 25 20.80 -11.81 -29.80
C GLY A 25 19.32 -11.60 -29.48
N GLY A 26 18.41 -12.16 -30.28
CA GLY A 26 16.96 -12.08 -30.07
C GLY A 26 16.38 -10.66 -30.26
N ILE A 27 15.22 -10.41 -29.66
CA ILE A 27 14.56 -9.10 -29.63
C ILE A 27 14.29 -8.63 -28.20
N ARG A 28 14.14 -7.32 -28.02
CA ARG A 28 13.75 -6.74 -26.73
C ARG A 28 12.23 -6.61 -26.63
N PHE A 29 11.67 -6.97 -25.48
CA PHE A 29 10.22 -6.93 -25.22
C PHE A 29 9.77 -5.63 -24.52
N ASN A 30 10.71 -4.88 -23.92
CA ASN A 30 10.42 -3.80 -22.97
C ASN A 30 10.19 -2.42 -23.61
N ASN A 31 10.60 -2.23 -24.87
CA ASN A 31 10.46 -0.97 -25.60
C ASN A 31 9.69 -1.22 -26.91
N LEU A 32 8.39 -0.94 -26.89
CA LEU A 32 7.52 -1.21 -28.04
C LEU A 32 7.68 -0.17 -29.16
N GLU A 33 8.26 1.00 -28.88
CA GLU A 33 8.38 2.11 -29.85
C GLU A 33 9.52 1.93 -30.86
N ALA A 34 10.43 0.98 -30.62
CA ALA A 34 11.56 0.66 -31.50
C ALA A 34 11.73 -0.85 -31.65
N LEU A 35 12.25 -1.30 -32.80
CA LEU A 35 12.56 -2.72 -33.04
C LEU A 35 14.01 -2.85 -33.53
N ARG A 36 14.94 -2.60 -32.61
CA ARG A 36 16.38 -2.68 -32.87
C ARG A 36 16.87 -4.12 -32.80
N VAL A 37 17.44 -4.59 -33.91
CA VAL A 37 17.91 -5.96 -34.09
C VAL A 37 19.24 -5.99 -34.84
N THR A 38 19.98 -7.08 -34.67
CA THR A 38 21.15 -7.38 -35.52
C THR A 38 20.78 -8.49 -36.48
N LEU A 39 20.69 -8.17 -37.76
CA LEU A 39 20.32 -9.11 -38.82
C LEU A 39 21.57 -9.75 -39.44
N GLY A 40 21.54 -11.06 -39.65
CA GLY A 40 22.43 -11.80 -40.54
C GLY A 40 21.65 -12.29 -41.77
N ILE A 41 21.91 -11.70 -42.93
CA ILE A 41 21.11 -11.90 -44.14
C ILE A 41 21.94 -12.63 -45.17
N GLN A 42 21.46 -13.78 -45.65
CA GLN A 42 22.13 -14.59 -46.64
C GLN A 42 21.16 -15.06 -47.72
N LYS A 43 21.66 -15.20 -48.95
CA LYS A 43 20.92 -15.84 -50.04
C LYS A 43 20.93 -17.35 -49.80
N LEU A 44 19.82 -18.03 -50.08
CA LEU A 44 19.79 -19.48 -49.96
C LEU A 44 20.87 -20.11 -50.86
N LYS A 45 21.63 -21.08 -50.30
CA LYS A 45 22.76 -21.76 -50.96
C LYS A 45 24.00 -20.88 -51.22
N SER A 46 24.05 -19.66 -50.68
CA SER A 46 25.25 -18.82 -50.68
C SER A 46 25.90 -18.83 -49.29
N GLU A 47 27.24 -18.77 -49.26
CA GLU A 47 28.01 -18.64 -48.01
C GLU A 47 28.16 -17.18 -47.55
N GLN A 48 27.75 -16.21 -48.39
CA GLN A 48 27.90 -14.79 -48.09
C GLN A 48 26.80 -14.30 -47.15
N VAL A 49 27.21 -13.86 -45.96
CA VAL A 49 26.32 -13.31 -44.92
C VAL A 49 26.55 -11.81 -44.74
N LEU A 50 25.53 -11.01 -45.00
CA LEU A 50 25.51 -9.59 -44.67
C LEU A 50 25.05 -9.43 -43.21
N ARG A 51 25.85 -8.75 -42.37
CA ARG A 51 25.46 -8.41 -41.00
C ARG A 51 25.18 -6.93 -40.86
N GLN A 52 24.04 -6.56 -40.30
CA GLN A 52 23.65 -5.17 -40.10
C GLN A 52 22.84 -5.00 -38.80
N ASN A 53 23.23 -4.02 -37.99
CA ASN A 53 22.39 -3.52 -36.90
C ASN A 53 21.42 -2.48 -37.47
N ILE A 54 20.13 -2.63 -37.20
CA ILE A 54 19.07 -1.78 -37.74
C ILE A 54 17.88 -1.69 -36.78
N ASP A 55 17.19 -0.56 -36.81
CA ASP A 55 15.84 -0.43 -36.27
C ASP A 55 14.82 -0.71 -37.38
N LEU A 56 14.07 -1.81 -37.27
CA LEU A 56 13.09 -2.23 -38.28
C LEU A 56 11.89 -1.28 -38.41
N TYR A 57 11.76 -0.28 -37.54
CA TYR A 57 10.74 0.77 -37.68
C TYR A 57 11.24 2.02 -38.40
N ASN A 58 12.54 2.09 -38.70
CA ASN A 58 13.14 3.22 -39.40
C ASN A 58 13.18 2.95 -40.91
N ASP A 59 12.20 3.49 -41.64
CA ASP A 59 12.04 3.30 -43.09
C ASP A 59 13.29 3.70 -43.90
N THR A 60 13.94 4.80 -43.54
CA THR A 60 15.17 5.27 -44.20
C THR A 60 16.32 4.27 -44.04
N SER A 61 16.39 3.60 -42.89
CA SER A 61 17.39 2.57 -42.63
C SER A 61 17.07 1.29 -43.40
N ILE A 62 15.79 0.92 -43.50
CA ILE A 62 15.32 -0.25 -44.26
C ILE A 62 15.59 -0.05 -45.75
N GLU A 63 15.35 1.14 -46.30
CA GLU A 63 15.61 1.43 -47.71
C GLU A 63 17.10 1.28 -48.05
N LYS A 64 17.98 1.82 -47.20
CA LYS A 64 19.44 1.67 -47.35
C LYS A 64 19.87 0.21 -47.25
N LEU A 65 19.29 -0.55 -46.32
CA LEU A 65 19.57 -1.98 -46.17
C LEU A 65 19.07 -2.77 -47.39
N THR A 66 17.88 -2.46 -47.90
CA THR A 66 17.27 -3.11 -49.08
C THR A 66 18.17 -2.97 -50.30
N ARG A 67 18.68 -1.76 -50.57
CA ARG A 67 19.63 -1.52 -51.68
C ARG A 67 20.92 -2.33 -51.51
N LYS A 68 21.51 -2.32 -50.30
CA LYS A 68 22.73 -3.09 -50.00
C LYS A 68 22.55 -4.60 -50.19
N ILE A 69 21.42 -5.15 -49.76
CA ILE A 69 21.11 -6.58 -49.94
C ILE A 69 20.92 -6.89 -51.43
N ALA A 70 20.18 -6.04 -52.15
CA ALA A 70 19.91 -6.25 -53.56
C ALA A 70 21.19 -6.25 -54.40
N GLU A 71 22.11 -5.32 -54.13
CA GLU A 71 23.40 -5.21 -54.80
C GLU A 71 24.31 -6.40 -54.47
N ARG A 72 24.43 -6.78 -53.20
CA ARG A 72 25.41 -7.80 -52.77
C ARG A 72 24.95 -9.24 -52.95
N LEU A 73 23.64 -9.50 -52.84
CA LEU A 73 23.07 -10.83 -52.94
C LEU A 73 22.37 -11.06 -54.29
N GLU A 74 22.34 -10.06 -55.17
CA GLU A 74 21.72 -10.11 -56.50
C GLU A 74 20.26 -10.58 -56.41
N ILE A 75 19.48 -9.92 -55.55
CA ILE A 75 18.05 -10.18 -55.34
C ILE A 75 17.30 -8.87 -55.61
N GLY A 76 16.17 -8.94 -56.30
CA GLY A 76 15.36 -7.76 -56.61
C GLY A 76 14.96 -7.00 -55.34
N THR A 77 15.09 -5.67 -55.36
CA THR A 77 14.77 -4.77 -54.23
C THR A 77 13.33 -4.96 -53.73
N THR A 78 12.37 -5.21 -54.63
CA THR A 78 10.97 -5.49 -54.29
C THR A 78 10.82 -6.75 -53.45
N ILE A 79 11.60 -7.79 -53.73
CA ILE A 79 11.56 -9.07 -53.00
C ILE A 79 12.16 -8.86 -51.61
N VAL A 80 13.33 -8.23 -51.54
CA VAL A 80 13.99 -7.92 -50.26
C VAL A 80 13.09 -7.07 -49.37
N ARG A 81 12.46 -6.03 -49.93
CA ARG A 81 11.58 -5.15 -49.16
C ARG A 81 10.39 -5.90 -48.59
N ARG A 82 9.71 -6.69 -49.43
CA ARG A 82 8.58 -7.54 -49.01
C ARG A 82 9.00 -8.50 -47.90
N ASP A 83 10.15 -9.15 -48.05
CA ASP A 83 10.62 -10.16 -47.09
C ASP A 83 11.02 -9.50 -45.73
N LEU A 84 11.59 -8.29 -45.74
CA LEU A 84 11.86 -7.50 -44.53
C LEU A 84 10.59 -6.98 -43.86
N ASP A 85 9.61 -6.53 -44.64
CA ASP A 85 8.31 -6.08 -44.12
C ASP A 85 7.55 -7.27 -43.47
N GLN A 86 7.59 -8.45 -44.08
CA GLN A 86 7.01 -9.68 -43.51
C GLN A 86 7.73 -10.12 -42.23
N LEU A 87 9.06 -10.11 -42.21
CA LEU A 87 9.84 -10.39 -41.01
C LEU A 87 9.46 -9.44 -39.86
N THR A 88 9.32 -8.15 -40.16
CA THR A 88 8.93 -7.14 -39.17
C THR A 88 7.57 -7.46 -38.56
N ASN A 89 6.57 -7.81 -39.39
CA ASN A 89 5.25 -8.21 -38.93
C ASN A 89 5.28 -9.49 -38.06
N GLU A 90 6.07 -10.51 -38.44
CA GLU A 90 6.19 -11.75 -37.65
C GLU A 90 6.88 -11.50 -36.30
N LEU A 91 7.94 -10.69 -36.27
CA LEU A 91 8.60 -10.28 -35.02
C LEU A 91 7.68 -9.45 -34.12
N GLU A 92 6.84 -8.59 -34.69
CA GLU A 92 5.83 -7.84 -33.92
C GLU A 92 4.79 -8.75 -33.29
N GLN A 93 4.23 -9.68 -34.07
CA GLN A 93 3.25 -10.64 -33.57
C GLN A 93 3.86 -11.51 -32.46
N PHE A 94 5.07 -12.02 -32.67
CA PHE A 94 5.79 -12.77 -31.65
C PHE A 94 6.05 -11.93 -30.41
N ARG A 95 6.49 -10.68 -30.55
CA ARG A 95 6.73 -9.77 -29.43
C ARG A 95 5.47 -9.50 -28.61
N LEU A 96 4.33 -9.30 -29.28
CA LEU A 96 3.04 -9.11 -28.62
C LEU A 96 2.58 -10.39 -27.91
N GLN A 97 2.73 -11.55 -28.55
CA GLN A 97 2.38 -12.84 -27.96
C GLN A 97 3.24 -13.18 -26.74
N GLU A 98 4.54 -12.94 -26.79
CA GLU A 98 5.43 -13.15 -25.64
C GLU A 98 5.12 -12.19 -24.49
N VAL A 99 4.83 -10.91 -24.77
CA VAL A 99 4.39 -9.96 -23.73
C VAL A 99 3.07 -10.41 -23.12
N GLU A 100 2.12 -10.90 -23.92
CA GLU A 100 0.84 -11.42 -23.43
C GLU A 100 1.01 -12.74 -22.64
N GLN A 101 1.88 -13.66 -23.09
CA GLN A 101 2.16 -14.92 -22.40
C GLN A 101 2.93 -14.70 -21.10
N GLN A 102 3.93 -13.80 -21.10
CA GLN A 102 4.60 -13.38 -19.87
C GLN A 102 3.57 -12.73 -18.93
N GLY A 103 2.69 -11.86 -19.43
CA GLY A 103 1.57 -11.32 -18.66
C GLY A 103 0.69 -12.40 -18.03
N LYS A 104 0.33 -13.46 -18.77
CA LYS A 104 -0.45 -14.61 -18.28
C LYS A 104 0.32 -15.48 -17.28
N LEU A 105 1.64 -15.61 -17.42
CA LEU A 105 2.51 -16.30 -16.46
C LEU A 105 2.62 -15.56 -15.12
N TYR A 106 2.43 -14.24 -15.13
CA TYR A 106 2.39 -13.40 -13.93
C TYR A 106 0.98 -13.18 -13.35
N GLU A 107 -0.09 -13.68 -13.98
CA GLU A 107 -1.41 -13.74 -13.35
C GLU A 107 -1.35 -14.74 -12.18
N LYS A 108 -1.10 -14.21 -10.98
CA LYS A 108 -1.07 -14.98 -9.74
C LYS A 108 -2.37 -15.80 -9.65
N GLN A 109 -2.23 -17.12 -9.67
CA GLN A 109 -3.38 -18.01 -9.56
C GLN A 109 -4.12 -17.75 -8.25
N VAL A 110 -5.41 -17.45 -8.34
CA VAL A 110 -6.28 -17.26 -7.17
C VAL A 110 -6.44 -18.61 -6.49
N LYS A 111 -6.03 -18.70 -5.22
CA LYS A 111 -6.18 -19.94 -4.45
C LYS A 111 -7.67 -20.21 -4.20
N VAL A 112 -8.15 -21.38 -4.64
CA VAL A 112 -9.48 -21.87 -4.28
C VAL A 112 -9.40 -22.53 -2.91
N LEU A 113 -10.20 -22.07 -1.96
CA LEU A 113 -10.24 -22.61 -0.61
C LEU A 113 -10.95 -23.97 -0.58
N THR A 114 -10.43 -24.90 0.21
CA THR A 114 -11.11 -26.17 0.52
C THR A 114 -12.25 -25.94 1.51
N GLU A 115 -13.24 -26.84 1.58
CA GLU A 115 -14.35 -26.75 2.54
C GLU A 115 -13.86 -26.67 4.00
N LYS A 116 -12.79 -27.40 4.33
CA LYS A 116 -12.16 -27.37 5.65
C LYS A 116 -11.59 -25.98 5.97
N GLU A 117 -10.87 -25.38 5.02
CA GLU A 117 -10.29 -24.04 5.19
C GLU A 117 -11.37 -22.96 5.28
N ILE A 118 -12.44 -23.08 4.49
CA ILE A 118 -13.60 -22.18 4.57
C ILE A 118 -14.22 -22.26 5.96
N LYS A 119 -14.44 -23.48 6.47
CA LYS A 119 -15.01 -23.69 7.80
C LYS A 119 -14.13 -23.11 8.90
N GLU A 120 -12.83 -23.40 8.90
CA GLU A 120 -11.87 -22.90 9.90
C GLU A 120 -11.80 -21.35 9.89
N ALA A 121 -11.70 -20.74 8.71
CA ALA A 121 -11.66 -19.28 8.57
C ALA A 121 -12.99 -18.62 8.99
N LYS A 122 -14.13 -19.21 8.63
CA LYS A 122 -15.45 -18.70 9.02
C LYS A 122 -15.69 -18.82 10.52
N GLU A 123 -15.28 -19.94 11.12
CA GLU A 123 -15.34 -20.14 12.56
C GLU A 123 -14.50 -19.11 13.29
N PHE A 124 -13.29 -18.80 12.80
CA PHE A 124 -12.44 -17.74 13.34
C PHE A 124 -13.09 -16.36 13.24
N LEU A 125 -13.59 -15.97 12.06
CA LEU A 125 -14.22 -14.66 11.84
C LEU A 125 -15.53 -14.46 12.62
N ALA A 126 -16.18 -15.55 13.06
CA ALA A 126 -17.40 -15.50 13.84
C ALA A 126 -17.17 -15.44 15.37
N GLN A 127 -15.92 -15.52 15.85
CA GLN A 127 -15.64 -15.57 17.28
C GLN A 127 -15.77 -14.21 17.96
N ASP A 128 -16.26 -14.18 19.20
CA ASP A 128 -16.23 -12.97 20.04
C ASP A 128 -14.80 -12.46 20.25
N LYS A 129 -14.66 -11.15 20.46
CA LYS A 129 -13.39 -10.42 20.60
C LYS A 129 -12.43 -10.69 19.44
N LEU A 130 -12.97 -10.60 18.22
CA LEU A 130 -12.24 -10.93 17.00
C LEU A 130 -10.96 -10.10 16.84
N ILE A 131 -10.97 -8.82 17.21
CA ILE A 131 -9.80 -7.94 17.10
C ILE A 131 -8.65 -8.42 17.98
N ASP A 132 -8.90 -8.70 19.27
CA ASP A 132 -7.90 -9.23 20.21
C ASP A 132 -7.30 -10.55 19.70
N LYS A 133 -8.15 -11.46 19.24
CA LYS A 133 -7.73 -12.77 18.72
C LYS A 133 -6.95 -12.65 17.43
N THR A 134 -7.31 -11.69 16.58
CA THR A 134 -6.56 -11.37 15.37
C THR A 134 -5.18 -10.83 15.73
N GLN A 135 -5.08 -9.95 16.72
CA GLN A 135 -3.79 -9.45 17.21
C GLN A 135 -2.92 -10.55 17.79
N GLU A 136 -3.48 -11.49 18.55
CA GLU A 136 -2.77 -12.67 19.05
C GLU A 136 -2.29 -13.55 17.88
N LEU A 137 -3.16 -13.81 16.90
CA LEU A 137 -2.85 -14.65 15.74
C LEU A 137 -1.78 -14.01 14.83
N ILE A 138 -1.80 -12.69 14.66
CA ILE A 138 -0.73 -11.94 13.98
C ILE A 138 0.59 -12.15 14.71
N GLY A 139 0.61 -12.07 16.05
CA GLY A 139 1.80 -12.37 16.85
C GLY A 139 2.31 -13.81 16.62
N LYS A 140 1.40 -14.79 16.64
CA LYS A 140 1.71 -16.21 16.36
C LYS A 140 2.19 -16.46 14.94
N SER A 141 1.89 -15.58 13.99
CA SER A 141 2.37 -15.70 12.60
C SER A 141 3.81 -15.20 12.39
N GLY A 142 4.51 -14.79 13.46
CA GLY A 142 5.90 -14.34 13.42
C GLY A 142 6.07 -12.81 13.30
N VAL A 143 4.99 -12.02 13.43
CA VAL A 143 5.08 -10.54 13.47
C VAL A 143 5.27 -10.08 14.91
N ILE A 144 6.52 -9.89 15.33
CA ILE A 144 6.88 -9.64 16.74
C ILE A 144 6.84 -8.16 17.11
N GLY A 145 6.27 -7.87 18.28
CA GLY A 145 6.12 -6.52 18.80
C GLY A 145 5.21 -5.65 17.94
N GLU A 146 5.35 -4.32 18.01
CA GLU A 146 4.55 -3.37 17.20
C GLU A 146 3.04 -3.65 17.29
N GLU A 147 2.54 -3.98 18.48
CA GLU A 147 1.26 -4.66 18.65
C GLU A 147 0.06 -3.86 18.12
N ILE A 148 0.03 -2.56 18.37
CA ILE A 148 -0.98 -1.63 17.82
C ILE A 148 -0.76 -1.44 16.32
N ASN A 149 0.48 -1.13 15.91
CA ASN A 149 0.82 -0.83 14.52
C ASN A 149 0.58 -2.01 13.57
N ARG A 150 0.89 -3.25 13.98
CA ARG A 150 0.69 -4.46 13.15
C ARG A 150 -0.79 -4.75 12.93
N LEU A 151 -1.63 -4.57 13.95
CA LEU A 151 -3.07 -4.77 13.86
C LEU A 151 -3.72 -3.67 13.03
N LEU A 152 -3.38 -2.41 13.30
CA LEU A 152 -3.84 -1.26 12.55
C LEU A 152 -3.48 -1.40 11.06
N MET A 153 -2.24 -1.77 10.74
CA MET A 153 -1.78 -2.02 9.38
C MET A 153 -2.55 -3.17 8.72
N TYR A 154 -2.79 -4.28 9.43
CA TYR A 154 -3.58 -5.40 8.90
C TYR A 154 -5.03 -4.99 8.55
N LEU A 155 -5.68 -4.21 9.41
CA LEU A 155 -7.03 -3.70 9.16
C LEU A 155 -7.06 -2.71 7.99
N ILE A 156 -6.06 -1.83 7.89
CA ILE A 156 -5.89 -0.92 6.75
C ILE A 156 -5.71 -1.72 5.45
N PHE A 157 -4.88 -2.77 5.43
CA PHE A 157 -4.71 -3.62 4.25
C PHE A 157 -5.99 -4.38 3.88
N THR A 158 -6.79 -4.74 4.88
CA THR A 158 -8.09 -5.40 4.70
C THR A 158 -9.09 -4.47 4.02
N SER A 159 -9.03 -3.17 4.30
CA SER A 159 -9.92 -2.17 3.71
C SER A 159 -9.82 -2.05 2.18
N ARG A 160 -8.81 -2.65 1.53
CA ARG A 160 -8.71 -2.73 0.06
C ARG A 160 -9.98 -3.29 -0.61
N LYS A 161 -10.74 -4.12 0.10
CA LYS A 161 -11.99 -4.75 -0.35
C LYS A 161 -13.24 -3.90 -0.10
N THR A 162 -13.10 -2.74 0.54
CA THR A 162 -14.21 -1.79 0.77
C THR A 162 -14.28 -0.77 -0.35
N ASN A 163 -15.39 -0.03 -0.39
CA ASN A 163 -15.56 1.05 -1.35
C ASN A 163 -14.58 2.20 -1.14
N ASN A 164 -14.13 2.45 0.10
CA ASN A 164 -13.21 3.53 0.46
C ASN A 164 -12.02 2.94 1.23
N PRO A 165 -11.03 2.36 0.54
CA PRO A 165 -9.85 1.82 1.21
C PRO A 165 -9.06 2.90 1.92
N LEU A 166 -8.40 2.47 2.98
CA LEU A 166 -7.43 3.23 3.74
C LEU A 166 -6.02 2.99 3.19
N HIS A 167 -5.12 3.90 3.53
CA HIS A 167 -3.71 3.87 3.16
C HIS A 167 -2.87 4.13 4.39
N CYS A 168 -1.65 3.59 4.44
CA CYS A 168 -0.72 3.87 5.54
C CYS A 168 0.69 4.19 5.05
N ILE A 169 1.41 4.95 5.86
CA ILE A 169 2.82 5.25 5.66
C ILE A 169 3.54 4.97 6.98
N SER A 170 4.52 4.07 6.93
CA SER A 170 5.39 3.77 8.07
C SER A 170 6.53 4.78 8.14
N LEU A 171 6.71 5.40 9.31
CA LEU A 171 7.68 6.44 9.62
C LEU A 171 8.62 5.97 10.73
N GLY A 172 9.90 6.32 10.62
CA GLY A 172 10.92 5.90 11.57
C GLY A 172 12.32 6.09 11.00
N SER A 173 13.32 5.99 11.85
CA SER A 173 14.73 6.13 11.48
C SER A 173 15.19 4.99 10.55
N SER A 174 16.27 5.21 9.80
CA SER A 174 16.84 4.16 8.94
C SER A 174 17.30 2.99 9.81
N GLY A 175 16.92 1.76 9.45
CA GLY A 175 17.20 0.57 10.25
C GLY A 175 16.20 0.24 11.36
N ALA A 176 15.24 1.12 11.66
CA ALA A 176 14.22 0.90 12.72
C ALA A 176 13.24 -0.25 12.44
N GLY A 177 13.28 -0.91 11.27
CA GLY A 177 12.38 -2.01 10.94
C GLY A 177 11.07 -1.63 10.24
N LYS A 178 10.93 -0.40 9.71
CA LYS A 178 9.76 0.04 8.90
C LYS A 178 9.36 -0.98 7.82
N THR A 179 10.31 -1.30 6.95
CA THR A 179 10.12 -2.23 5.82
C THR A 179 9.85 -3.65 6.33
N HIS A 180 10.45 -4.02 7.46
CA HIS A 180 10.21 -5.32 8.08
C HIS A 180 8.77 -5.47 8.58
N LEU A 181 8.24 -4.47 9.31
CA LEU A 181 6.85 -4.47 9.75
C LEU A 181 5.89 -4.57 8.55
N GLN A 182 6.09 -3.71 7.54
CA GLN A 182 5.26 -3.72 6.32
C GLN A 182 5.29 -5.06 5.60
N SER A 183 6.49 -5.63 5.40
CA SER A 183 6.67 -6.92 4.72
C SER A 183 6.04 -8.07 5.53
N LYS A 184 6.24 -8.10 6.85
CA LYS A 184 5.69 -9.17 7.70
C LYS A 184 4.17 -9.13 7.81
N VAL A 185 3.57 -7.95 7.91
CA VAL A 185 2.11 -7.82 7.89
C VAL A 185 1.56 -8.10 6.50
N SER A 186 2.27 -7.75 5.42
CA SER A 186 1.82 -8.06 4.06
C SER A 186 1.81 -9.55 3.76
N GLU A 187 2.68 -10.34 4.39
CA GLU A 187 2.64 -11.81 4.29
C GLU A 187 1.28 -12.39 4.75
N LEU A 188 0.49 -11.67 5.54
CA LEU A 188 -0.84 -12.08 6.02
C LEU A 188 -1.95 -11.80 5.01
N ILE A 189 -1.63 -11.08 3.94
CA ILE A 189 -2.53 -10.79 2.83
C ILE A 189 -2.27 -11.81 1.71
N PRO A 190 -3.32 -12.36 1.06
CA PRO A 190 -3.18 -13.30 -0.06
C PRO A 190 -2.23 -12.77 -1.14
N GLU A 191 -1.33 -13.62 -1.64
CA GLU A 191 -0.35 -13.22 -2.65
C GLU A 191 -1.01 -12.66 -3.90
N GLU A 192 -2.13 -13.25 -4.33
CA GLU A 192 -2.93 -12.79 -5.46
C GLU A 192 -3.46 -11.37 -5.29
N ASP A 193 -3.58 -10.87 -4.06
CA ASP A 193 -4.11 -9.53 -3.74
C ASP A 193 -3.01 -8.48 -3.52
N LYS A 194 -1.73 -8.85 -3.66
CA LYS A 194 -0.59 -7.96 -3.44
C LYS A 194 0.17 -7.62 -4.71
N ILE A 195 0.59 -6.37 -4.80
CA ILE A 195 1.55 -5.88 -5.78
C ILE A 195 2.71 -5.23 -5.01
N GLU A 196 3.84 -5.91 -5.02
CA GLU A 196 5.06 -5.47 -4.34
C GLU A 196 5.97 -4.82 -5.38
N MET A 197 6.31 -3.55 -5.18
CA MET A 197 7.09 -2.77 -6.14
C MET A 197 8.36 -2.23 -5.48
N THR A 198 9.51 -2.67 -5.97
CA THR A 198 10.82 -2.15 -5.55
C THR A 198 11.22 -0.90 -6.34
N VAL A 199 10.99 -0.91 -7.66
CA VAL A 199 11.23 0.23 -8.55
C VAL A 199 10.12 0.28 -9.60
N LEU A 200 9.44 1.42 -9.73
CA LEU A 200 8.42 1.61 -10.74
C LEU A 200 8.57 2.96 -11.44
N SER A 201 8.42 2.96 -12.77
CA SER A 201 8.19 4.21 -13.51
C SER A 201 6.75 4.66 -13.32
N ALA A 202 6.53 5.97 -13.14
CA ALA A 202 5.19 6.56 -13.03
C ALA A 202 4.25 6.14 -14.18
N ASN A 203 4.81 5.87 -15.37
CA ASN A 203 4.06 5.47 -16.54
C ASN A 203 3.49 4.05 -16.48
N ALA A 204 4.10 3.14 -15.70
CA ALA A 204 3.67 1.75 -15.62
C ALA A 204 2.22 1.63 -15.11
N PHE A 205 1.80 2.51 -14.20
CA PHE A 205 0.43 2.51 -13.66
C PHE A 205 -0.67 2.60 -14.71
N TYR A 206 -0.41 3.23 -15.86
CA TYR A 206 -1.41 3.41 -16.91
C TYR A 206 -1.50 2.22 -17.87
N TYR A 207 -0.58 1.26 -17.78
CA TYR A 207 -0.52 0.10 -18.67
C TYR A 207 -1.01 -1.19 -18.01
N PHE A 208 -1.40 -1.15 -16.72
CA PHE A 208 -2.17 -2.23 -16.11
C PHE A 208 -3.50 -2.41 -16.83
N ASN A 209 -4.02 -3.64 -16.82
CA ASN A 209 -5.37 -3.88 -17.30
C ASN A 209 -6.39 -3.08 -16.45
N ARG A 210 -7.52 -2.74 -17.06
CA ARG A 210 -8.51 -1.80 -16.48
C ARG A 210 -8.87 -2.13 -15.04
N THR A 211 -9.03 -3.40 -14.68
CA THR A 211 -9.46 -3.85 -13.35
C THR A 211 -8.35 -4.52 -12.55
N GLU A 212 -7.11 -4.53 -13.04
CA GLU A 212 -6.01 -5.31 -12.46
C GLU A 212 -5.66 -4.87 -11.03
N LEU A 213 -5.77 -3.56 -10.78
CA LEU A 213 -5.49 -2.96 -9.48
C LEU A 213 -6.68 -3.05 -8.51
N GLN A 214 -7.85 -3.52 -8.93
CA GLN A 214 -9.02 -3.58 -8.05
C GLN A 214 -8.80 -4.51 -6.87
N ASN A 215 -9.10 -4.00 -5.68
CA ASN A 215 -8.93 -4.67 -4.40
C ASN A 215 -7.49 -5.14 -4.13
N LYS A 216 -6.49 -4.52 -4.77
CA LYS A 216 -5.06 -4.83 -4.55
C LYS A 216 -4.44 -3.95 -3.49
N LEU A 217 -3.52 -4.55 -2.74
CA LEU A 217 -2.58 -3.87 -1.86
C LEU A 217 -1.31 -3.57 -2.64
N ILE A 218 -1.01 -2.28 -2.80
CA ILE A 218 0.23 -1.80 -3.40
C ILE A 218 1.22 -1.52 -2.27
N LEU A 219 2.35 -2.24 -2.26
CA LEU A 219 3.43 -2.07 -1.31
C LEU A 219 4.60 -1.37 -1.97
N ILE A 220 5.07 -0.29 -1.35
CA ILE A 220 6.24 0.48 -1.78
C ILE A 220 7.25 0.42 -0.65
N GLU A 221 8.42 -0.14 -0.93
CA GLU A 221 9.46 -0.34 0.09
C GLU A 221 10.11 0.97 0.53
N ASP A 222 10.30 1.90 -0.41
CA ASP A 222 10.89 3.21 -0.14
C ASP A 222 10.19 4.30 -0.99
N LEU A 223 9.43 5.17 -0.32
CA LEU A 223 8.79 6.31 -0.97
C LEU A 223 9.80 7.38 -1.40
N ASP A 224 10.96 7.48 -0.73
CA ASP A 224 11.98 8.50 -0.99
C ASP A 224 12.65 8.27 -2.36
N GLY A 225 12.77 7.02 -2.79
CA GLY A 225 13.22 6.64 -4.14
C GLY A 225 12.12 6.67 -5.21
N ALA A 226 10.85 6.87 -4.83
CA ALA A 226 9.68 6.67 -5.69
C ALA A 226 8.85 7.95 -5.91
N GLU A 227 9.44 9.14 -5.78
CA GLU A 227 8.72 10.42 -5.90
C GLU A 227 7.86 10.54 -7.19
N SER A 228 8.39 10.04 -8.32
CA SER A 228 7.70 10.10 -9.62
C SER A 228 6.35 9.34 -9.61
N VAL A 229 6.21 8.34 -8.75
CA VAL A 229 5.04 7.46 -8.64
C VAL A 229 3.94 8.05 -7.73
N LEU A 230 4.27 9.04 -6.90
CA LEU A 230 3.33 9.62 -5.94
C LEU A 230 2.11 10.29 -6.59
N TYR A 231 2.24 10.84 -7.80
CA TYR A 231 1.11 11.47 -8.49
C TYR A 231 0.05 10.43 -8.93
N PRO A 232 0.40 9.39 -9.72
CA PRO A 232 -0.54 8.31 -10.03
C PRO A 232 -1.21 7.69 -8.80
N LEU A 233 -0.44 7.48 -7.71
CA LEU A 233 -1.00 6.95 -6.46
C LEU A 233 -2.02 7.89 -5.84
N ARG A 234 -1.74 9.19 -5.74
CA ARG A 234 -2.70 10.19 -5.20
C ARG A 234 -4.03 10.18 -5.94
N GLU A 235 -3.99 10.04 -7.25
CA GLU A 235 -5.18 9.97 -8.09
C GLU A 235 -5.95 8.66 -7.86
N LEU A 236 -5.25 7.52 -7.76
CA LEU A 236 -5.87 6.24 -7.38
C LEU A 236 -6.51 6.30 -5.99
N GLN A 237 -5.84 6.87 -4.99
CA GLN A 237 -6.35 7.02 -3.63
C GLN A 237 -7.59 7.92 -3.58
N SER A 238 -7.58 9.04 -4.31
CA SER A 238 -8.64 10.05 -4.21
C SER A 238 -9.83 9.77 -5.14
N LYS A 239 -9.57 9.29 -6.36
CA LYS A 239 -10.59 9.12 -7.42
C LYS A 239 -10.91 7.65 -7.72
N LYS A 240 -10.15 6.70 -7.16
CA LYS A 240 -10.28 5.25 -7.41
C LYS A 240 -10.12 4.88 -8.88
N LYS A 241 -9.55 5.77 -9.69
CA LYS A 241 -9.20 5.52 -11.09
C LYS A 241 -8.15 6.52 -11.56
N ILE A 242 -7.38 6.10 -12.54
CA ILE A 242 -6.43 6.95 -13.27
C ILE A 242 -6.65 6.78 -14.76
N THR A 243 -6.50 7.87 -15.50
CA THR A 243 -6.63 7.86 -16.95
C THR A 243 -5.46 8.59 -17.58
N LYS A 244 -4.89 8.02 -18.63
CA LYS A 244 -3.88 8.67 -19.46
C LYS A 244 -4.28 8.58 -20.93
N THR A 245 -4.22 9.72 -21.58
CA THR A 245 -4.46 9.84 -23.01
C THR A 245 -3.13 9.67 -23.73
N VAL A 246 -3.02 8.66 -24.60
CA VAL A 246 -1.83 8.44 -25.43
C VAL A 246 -2.21 8.38 -26.90
N VAL A 247 -1.28 8.76 -27.77
CA VAL A 247 -1.46 8.67 -29.22
C VAL A 247 -0.96 7.31 -29.67
N HIS A 248 -1.85 6.51 -30.25
CA HIS A 248 -1.55 5.21 -30.82
C HIS A 248 -1.61 5.30 -32.34
N LYS A 249 -0.55 4.87 -33.04
CA LYS A 249 -0.54 4.77 -34.49
C LYS A 249 -1.09 3.40 -34.89
N ASP A 250 -2.22 3.41 -35.59
CA ASP A 250 -2.82 2.20 -36.15
C ASP A 250 -1.93 1.66 -37.29
N LYS A 251 -2.12 0.40 -37.70
CA LYS A 251 -1.34 -0.28 -38.75
C LYS A 251 -1.35 0.45 -40.11
N LYS A 252 -2.28 1.39 -40.29
CA LYS A 252 -2.42 2.25 -41.49
C LYS A 252 -1.68 3.60 -41.38
N GLY A 253 -0.92 3.84 -40.31
CA GLY A 253 -0.19 5.09 -40.06
C GLY A 253 -1.05 6.24 -39.54
N THR A 254 -2.35 6.05 -39.36
CA THR A 254 -3.27 7.05 -38.79
C THR A 254 -3.10 7.11 -37.27
N THR A 255 -2.86 8.31 -36.75
CA THR A 255 -2.82 8.57 -35.30
C THR A 255 -4.23 8.55 -34.72
N LYS A 256 -4.50 7.62 -33.80
CA LYS A 256 -5.72 7.59 -32.98
C LYS A 256 -5.36 7.90 -31.54
N THR A 257 -6.16 8.72 -30.91
CA THR A 257 -6.06 8.99 -29.47
C THR A 257 -6.75 7.86 -28.71
N ILE A 258 -6.02 7.18 -27.82
CA ILE A 258 -6.56 6.15 -26.92
C ILE A 258 -6.49 6.62 -25.47
N HIS A 259 -7.51 6.28 -24.68
CA HIS A 259 -7.57 6.57 -23.25
C HIS A 259 -7.29 5.29 -22.48
N LEU A 260 -6.11 5.18 -21.90
CA LEU A 260 -5.76 4.12 -20.97
C LEU A 260 -6.40 4.44 -19.62
N THR A 261 -7.32 3.61 -19.14
CA THR A 261 -7.98 3.80 -17.85
C THR A 261 -7.75 2.58 -16.98
N VAL A 262 -7.28 2.82 -15.76
CA VAL A 262 -7.07 1.80 -14.73
C VAL A 262 -7.90 2.18 -13.52
N GLU A 263 -8.67 1.22 -13.03
CA GLU A 263 -9.61 1.36 -11.92
C GLU A 263 -9.04 0.70 -10.66
N GLY A 264 -9.17 1.41 -9.55
CA GLY A 264 -9.17 0.84 -8.21
C GLY A 264 -10.58 0.37 -7.83
N PRO A 265 -10.88 0.18 -6.53
CA PRO A 265 -10.14 0.66 -5.36
C PRO A 265 -8.81 -0.08 -5.09
N VAL A 266 -7.83 0.62 -4.51
CA VAL A 266 -6.54 0.05 -4.05
C VAL A 266 -6.29 0.45 -2.60
N SER A 267 -5.57 -0.36 -1.84
CA SER A 267 -4.90 0.11 -0.62
C SER A 267 -3.41 0.31 -0.93
N VAL A 268 -2.79 1.32 -0.33
CA VAL A 268 -1.40 1.71 -0.60
C VAL A 268 -0.67 1.78 0.73
N SER A 269 0.46 1.10 0.80
CA SER A 269 1.40 1.17 1.92
C SER A 269 2.77 1.61 1.44
N GLY A 270 3.40 2.52 2.16
CA GLY A 270 4.76 2.94 1.89
C GLY A 270 5.58 3.13 3.16
N CYS A 271 6.90 3.09 3.03
CA CYS A 271 7.81 3.47 4.10
C CYS A 271 8.59 4.73 3.71
N THR A 272 8.86 5.62 4.66
CA THR A 272 9.73 6.79 4.46
C THR A 272 10.45 7.16 5.75
N THR A 273 11.58 7.86 5.60
CA THR A 273 12.29 8.49 6.71
C THR A 273 11.91 9.96 6.91
N GLN A 274 11.12 10.53 6.01
CA GLN A 274 10.88 11.97 5.90
C GLN A 274 9.42 12.32 6.25
N GLU A 275 9.20 12.80 7.47
CA GLU A 275 7.86 13.19 7.94
C GLU A 275 7.31 14.43 7.20
N SER A 276 8.17 15.40 6.86
CA SER A 276 7.76 16.73 6.36
C SER A 276 7.62 16.82 4.84
N ILE A 277 8.17 15.88 4.07
CA ILE A 277 8.33 16.02 2.60
C ILE A 277 7.08 15.56 1.84
N TYR A 278 6.08 15.00 2.55
CA TYR A 278 4.89 14.42 1.93
C TYR A 278 3.56 14.92 2.51
N GLU A 279 3.42 16.20 2.86
CA GLU A 279 2.19 16.74 3.48
C GLU A 279 0.91 16.36 2.70
N ASP A 280 0.98 16.31 1.37
CA ASP A 280 -0.16 15.89 0.54
C ASP A 280 -0.52 14.41 0.72
N ASN A 281 0.46 13.51 0.80
CA ASN A 281 0.22 12.06 0.92
C ASN A 281 -0.01 11.63 2.37
N SER A 282 0.68 12.26 3.32
CA SER A 282 0.53 12.04 4.77
C SER A 282 -0.86 12.40 5.26
N ASN A 283 -1.50 13.39 4.61
CA ASN A 283 -2.89 13.74 4.87
C ASN A 283 -3.90 12.80 4.20
N ARG A 284 -3.49 11.87 3.33
CA ARG A 284 -4.32 10.82 2.71
C ARG A 284 -4.08 9.44 3.31
N SER A 285 -3.16 9.35 4.26
CA SER A 285 -2.69 8.09 4.83
C SER A 285 -2.68 8.17 6.36
N PHE A 286 -2.79 7.01 6.99
CA PHE A 286 -2.45 6.81 8.39
C PHE A 286 -0.94 6.84 8.53
N LEU A 287 -0.44 7.64 9.47
CA LEU A 287 0.99 7.70 9.77
C LEU A 287 1.28 6.75 10.92
N LEU A 288 2.03 5.70 10.63
CA LEU A 288 2.41 4.67 11.60
C LEU A 288 3.85 4.96 12.02
N TYR A 289 4.03 5.40 13.26
CA TYR A 289 5.36 5.66 13.81
C TYR A 289 5.89 4.35 14.39
N ILE A 290 7.02 3.89 13.87
CA ILE A 290 7.70 2.69 14.37
C ILE A 290 8.17 2.93 15.80
N ASP A 291 7.98 1.90 16.62
CA ASP A 291 8.44 1.87 18.00
C ASP A 291 9.95 1.61 18.03
N GLU A 292 10.70 2.66 18.32
CA GLU A 292 12.17 2.63 18.50
C GLU A 292 12.56 2.49 19.98
N SER A 293 11.66 1.95 20.83
CA SER A 293 11.93 1.72 22.24
C SER A 293 12.88 0.53 22.47
N GLN A 294 13.60 0.59 23.60
CA GLN A 294 14.48 -0.51 24.02
C GLN A 294 13.70 -1.81 24.27
N GLU A 295 12.47 -1.72 24.79
CA GLU A 295 11.62 -2.90 25.02
C GLU A 295 11.28 -3.61 23.72
N GLN A 296 10.99 -2.85 22.66
CA GLN A 296 10.73 -3.39 21.33
C GLN A 296 11.99 -4.04 20.74
N ASP A 297 13.15 -3.39 20.86
CA ASP A 297 14.44 -3.97 20.46
C ASP A 297 14.72 -5.30 21.17
N GLU A 298 14.45 -5.37 22.48
CA GLU A 298 14.63 -6.59 23.27
C GLU A 298 13.70 -7.72 22.83
N LYS A 299 12.43 -7.42 22.54
CA LYS A 299 11.46 -8.39 21.97
C LYS A 299 11.94 -8.95 20.64
N ILE A 300 12.41 -8.07 19.72
CA ILE A 300 12.92 -8.48 18.41
C ILE A 300 14.17 -9.34 18.55
N MET A 301 15.15 -8.90 19.34
CA MET A 301 16.39 -9.63 19.55
C MET A 301 16.16 -10.98 20.23
N PHE A 302 15.22 -11.06 21.17
CA PHE A 302 14.82 -12.32 21.80
C PHE A 302 14.29 -13.30 20.75
N TYR A 303 13.38 -12.85 19.89
CA TYR A 303 12.85 -13.69 18.82
C TYR A 303 13.93 -14.15 17.84
N GLN A 304 14.83 -13.26 17.41
CA GLN A 304 15.97 -13.63 16.55
C GLN A 304 16.84 -14.72 17.18
N ARG A 305 17.11 -14.63 18.49
CA ARG A 305 17.82 -15.68 19.25
C ARG A 305 17.01 -16.97 19.32
N ALA A 306 15.71 -16.91 19.56
CA ALA A 306 14.83 -18.08 19.61
C ALA A 306 14.76 -18.82 18.27
N VAL A 307 14.67 -18.08 17.16
CA VAL A 307 14.76 -18.58 15.78
C VAL A 307 16.09 -19.31 15.57
N SER A 308 17.21 -18.66 15.91
CA SER A 308 18.55 -19.27 15.77
C SER A 308 18.75 -20.48 16.69
N ALA A 309 18.06 -20.54 17.83
CA ALA A 309 18.10 -21.65 18.76
C ALA A 309 17.16 -22.81 18.39
N GLY A 310 16.36 -22.66 17.31
CA GLY A 310 15.38 -23.67 16.89
C GLY A 310 14.20 -23.82 17.85
N GLN A 311 13.91 -22.79 18.66
CA GLN A 311 12.80 -22.79 19.63
C GLN A 311 11.46 -22.37 19.04
N ILE A 312 11.45 -21.90 17.79
CA ILE A 312 10.25 -21.43 17.10
C ILE A 312 9.61 -22.58 16.31
N ASN A 313 8.30 -22.74 16.48
CA ASN A 313 7.51 -23.70 15.73
C ASN A 313 7.04 -23.07 14.40
N TYR A 314 7.82 -23.26 13.33
CA TYR A 314 7.48 -22.75 12.00
C TYR A 314 6.16 -23.28 11.43
N GLU A 315 5.72 -24.48 11.83
CA GLU A 315 4.44 -25.03 11.37
C GLU A 315 3.26 -24.25 11.96
N GLU A 316 3.35 -23.86 13.24
CA GLU A 316 2.35 -23.02 13.89
C GLU A 316 2.31 -21.62 13.28
N GLU A 317 3.46 -21.00 13.01
CA GLU A 317 3.53 -19.70 12.36
C GLU A 317 2.90 -19.72 10.97
N LEU A 318 3.25 -20.74 10.18
CA LEU A 318 2.70 -20.92 8.84
C LEU A 318 1.19 -21.17 8.90
N ARG A 319 0.72 -21.96 9.87
CA ARG A 319 -0.72 -22.21 10.05
C ARG A 319 -1.47 -20.94 10.41
N ALA A 320 -0.95 -20.12 11.33
CA ALA A 320 -1.53 -18.84 11.69
C ALA A 320 -1.59 -17.88 10.49
N LYS A 321 -0.50 -17.79 9.72
CA LYS A 321 -0.42 -17.02 8.48
C LYS A 321 -1.45 -17.47 7.45
N ILE A 322 -1.53 -18.78 7.17
CA ILE A 322 -2.50 -19.33 6.21
C ILE A 322 -3.94 -19.07 6.65
N LEU A 323 -4.24 -19.20 7.95
CA LEU A 323 -5.57 -18.90 8.49
C LEU A 323 -5.95 -17.44 8.25
N LEU A 324 -5.05 -16.48 8.55
CA LEU A 324 -5.29 -15.05 8.31
C LEU A 324 -5.47 -14.74 6.81
N GLN A 325 -4.67 -15.36 5.94
CA GLN A 325 -4.84 -15.21 4.48
C GLN A 325 -6.19 -15.80 4.01
N ASN A 326 -6.60 -16.94 4.56
CA ASN A 326 -7.88 -17.57 4.22
C ASN A 326 -9.07 -16.71 4.70
N CYS A 327 -8.96 -16.09 5.88
CA CYS A 327 -9.92 -15.09 6.36
C CYS A 327 -10.04 -13.94 5.37
N GLN A 328 -8.90 -13.39 4.91
CA GLN A 328 -8.87 -12.34 3.90
C GLN A 328 -9.59 -12.74 2.60
N ARG A 329 -9.40 -13.98 2.12
CA ARG A 329 -10.09 -14.49 0.92
C ARG A 329 -11.61 -14.60 1.11
N LEU A 330 -12.05 -14.94 2.32
CA LEU A 330 -13.45 -15.16 2.66
C LEU A 330 -14.27 -13.86 2.83
N LEU A 331 -13.62 -12.74 3.15
CA LEU A 331 -14.27 -11.42 3.23
C LEU A 331 -14.85 -11.01 1.88
N LYS A 332 -16.13 -10.66 1.87
CA LYS A 332 -16.85 -10.17 0.69
C LYS A 332 -17.00 -8.66 0.75
N THR A 333 -16.97 -8.01 -0.40
CA THR A 333 -17.30 -6.59 -0.52
C THR A 333 -18.76 -6.39 -0.14
N ILE A 334 -19.02 -5.59 0.88
CA ILE A 334 -20.34 -5.28 1.42
C ILE A 334 -20.40 -3.80 1.82
N SER A 335 -21.58 -3.20 1.73
CA SER A 335 -21.81 -1.82 2.17
C SER A 335 -21.82 -1.76 3.69
N VAL A 336 -21.16 -0.76 4.27
CA VAL A 336 -21.17 -0.52 5.72
C VAL A 336 -21.89 0.78 5.99
N ARG A 337 -22.88 0.75 6.88
CA ARG A 337 -23.62 1.93 7.32
C ARG A 337 -23.36 2.15 8.80
N ASN A 338 -22.87 3.33 9.15
CA ASN A 338 -22.65 3.70 10.55
C ASN A 338 -23.82 4.55 11.07
N PRO A 339 -24.78 3.98 11.81
CA PRO A 339 -25.92 4.75 12.34
C PRO A 339 -25.48 5.81 13.36
N TYR A 340 -24.30 5.64 13.96
CA TYR A 340 -23.77 6.55 14.97
C TYR A 340 -22.90 7.67 14.40
N ALA A 341 -22.70 7.72 13.07
CA ALA A 341 -21.76 8.65 12.42
C ALA A 341 -22.00 10.13 12.80
N MET A 342 -23.26 10.53 13.03
CA MET A 342 -23.63 11.90 13.39
C MET A 342 -23.22 12.31 14.81
N TYR A 343 -22.93 11.35 15.69
CA TYR A 343 -22.46 11.60 17.06
C TYR A 343 -20.93 11.58 17.18
N LEU A 344 -20.23 11.22 16.10
CA LEU A 344 -18.79 11.10 16.08
C LEU A 344 -18.15 12.44 15.73
N SER A 345 -17.54 13.09 16.73
CA SER A 345 -16.82 14.36 16.57
C SER A 345 -15.39 14.26 17.04
N LEU A 346 -14.45 14.77 16.23
CA LEU A 346 -13.05 14.87 16.62
C LEU A 346 -12.77 16.13 17.45
N PRO A 347 -11.78 16.09 18.37
CA PRO A 347 -11.37 17.27 19.13
C PRO A 347 -10.77 18.35 18.22
N GLN A 348 -10.94 19.61 18.62
CA GLN A 348 -10.46 20.77 17.85
C GLN A 348 -8.93 20.85 17.73
N SER A 349 -8.20 20.17 18.62
CA SER A 349 -6.73 20.08 18.60
C SER A 349 -6.18 19.29 17.40
N VAL A 350 -7.00 18.48 16.74
CA VAL A 350 -6.57 17.64 15.62
C VAL A 350 -6.31 18.48 14.37
N PHE A 351 -5.11 18.35 13.80
CA PHE A 351 -4.80 19.03 12.54
C PHE A 351 -5.60 18.47 11.37
N LYS A 352 -5.93 19.37 10.42
CA LYS A 352 -6.69 19.07 9.19
C LYS A 352 -8.00 18.28 9.47
N PRO A 353 -8.89 18.80 10.32
CA PRO A 353 -10.02 18.03 10.90
C PRO A 353 -10.94 17.38 9.86
N ARG A 354 -11.12 18.00 8.69
CA ARG A 354 -11.96 17.44 7.61
C ARG A 354 -11.48 16.08 7.11
N ARG A 355 -10.17 15.92 6.87
CA ARG A 355 -9.61 14.65 6.37
C ARG A 355 -9.52 13.63 7.48
N THR A 356 -9.12 14.06 8.68
CA THR A 356 -9.02 13.16 9.83
C THR A 356 -10.40 12.61 10.22
N ASN A 357 -11.46 13.41 10.10
CA ASN A 357 -12.83 12.92 10.32
C ASN A 357 -13.23 11.84 9.31
N ALA A 358 -12.92 12.04 8.03
CA ALA A 358 -13.18 11.02 7.01
C ALA A 358 -12.40 9.73 7.29
N HIS A 359 -11.12 9.82 7.65
CA HIS A 359 -10.31 8.65 8.02
C HIS A 359 -10.86 7.94 9.27
N TYR A 360 -11.32 8.69 10.27
CA TYR A 360 -11.89 8.13 11.49
C TYR A 360 -13.16 7.31 11.20
N LEU A 361 -14.09 7.87 10.42
CA LEU A 361 -15.29 7.16 10.00
C LEU A 361 -14.97 5.92 9.15
N GLN A 362 -14.07 6.07 8.16
CA GLN A 362 -13.65 4.96 7.29
C GLN A 362 -12.93 3.85 8.06
N PHE A 363 -12.22 4.18 9.14
CA PHE A 363 -11.55 3.19 9.99
C PHE A 363 -12.54 2.39 10.83
N ILE A 364 -13.56 3.04 11.40
CA ILE A 364 -14.68 2.36 12.06
C ILE A 364 -15.39 1.42 11.07
N GLU A 365 -15.65 1.91 9.85
CA GLU A 365 -16.24 1.11 8.79
C GLU A 365 -15.36 -0.09 8.40
N ALA A 366 -14.03 0.07 8.39
CA ALA A 366 -13.09 -1.02 8.11
C ALA A 366 -13.10 -2.10 9.20
N ILE A 367 -13.23 -1.74 10.48
CA ILE A 367 -13.40 -2.69 11.59
C ILE A 367 -14.74 -3.42 11.46
N THR A 368 -15.81 -2.68 11.21
CA THR A 368 -17.15 -3.25 10.98
C THR A 368 -17.13 -4.24 9.81
N PHE A 369 -16.45 -3.88 8.71
CA PHE A 369 -16.26 -4.72 7.53
C PHE A 369 -15.49 -6.01 7.83
N TYR A 370 -14.43 -5.93 8.64
CA TYR A 370 -13.66 -7.09 9.06
C TYR A 370 -14.52 -8.07 9.89
N LYS A 371 -15.39 -7.52 10.74
CA LYS A 371 -16.34 -8.26 11.57
C LYS A 371 -17.61 -8.71 10.83
N GLN A 372 -17.69 -8.62 9.50
CA GLN A 372 -18.93 -8.90 8.74
C GLN A 372 -19.61 -10.23 9.11
N TYR A 373 -18.85 -11.28 9.45
CA TYR A 373 -19.38 -12.60 9.84
C TYR A 373 -20.01 -12.67 11.25
N GLN A 374 -19.88 -11.60 12.04
CA GLN A 374 -20.54 -11.41 13.33
C GLN A 374 -21.79 -10.52 13.22
N LYS A 375 -21.99 -9.85 12.09
CA LYS A 375 -23.03 -8.83 11.91
C LYS A 375 -24.28 -9.44 11.27
N PHE A 376 -25.40 -8.78 11.51
CA PHE A 376 -26.63 -9.07 10.77
C PHE A 376 -26.56 -8.39 9.40
N HIS A 377 -26.89 -9.14 8.36
CA HIS A 377 -26.90 -8.65 6.98
C HIS A 377 -28.30 -8.14 6.64
N HIS A 378 -28.40 -6.83 6.43
CA HIS A 378 -29.61 -6.16 6.03
C HIS A 378 -29.69 -6.07 4.51
N ILE A 379 -30.92 -6.01 3.98
CA ILE A 379 -31.18 -5.74 2.57
C ILE A 379 -31.99 -4.45 2.52
N ASP A 380 -31.47 -3.45 1.82
CA ASP A 380 -32.17 -2.20 1.59
C ASP A 380 -33.40 -2.46 0.70
N LYS A 381 -34.59 -2.05 1.16
CA LYS A 381 -35.85 -2.29 0.44
C LYS A 381 -35.99 -1.45 -0.82
N GLU A 382 -35.28 -0.33 -0.91
CA GLU A 382 -35.35 0.58 -2.06
C GLU A 382 -34.30 0.24 -3.11
N THR A 383 -33.06 -0.03 -2.70
CA THR A 383 -31.95 -0.30 -3.63
C THR A 383 -31.68 -1.77 -3.86
N GLY A 384 -32.13 -2.66 -2.97
CA GLY A 384 -31.76 -4.08 -2.97
C GLY A 384 -30.30 -4.35 -2.53
N GLU A 385 -29.59 -3.32 -2.05
CA GLU A 385 -28.18 -3.43 -1.63
C GLU A 385 -28.08 -4.13 -0.27
N GLU A 386 -27.17 -5.10 -0.18
CA GLU A 386 -26.82 -5.77 1.07
C GLU A 386 -25.86 -4.89 1.89
N TYR A 387 -26.17 -4.67 3.16
CA TYR A 387 -25.37 -3.85 4.05
C TYR A 387 -25.29 -4.39 5.47
N ILE A 388 -24.24 -4.02 6.19
CA ILE A 388 -24.06 -4.27 7.62
C ILE A 388 -23.97 -2.95 8.38
N GLU A 389 -24.34 -2.99 9.65
CA GLU A 389 -24.33 -1.82 10.53
C GLU A 389 -23.18 -1.87 11.54
N THR A 390 -22.58 -0.71 11.78
CA THR A 390 -21.56 -0.51 12.83
C THR A 390 -22.18 -0.66 14.21
N SER A 391 -21.55 -1.43 15.09
CA SER A 391 -21.92 -1.49 16.52
C SER A 391 -21.07 -0.54 17.38
N ILE A 392 -21.53 -0.27 18.61
CA ILE A 392 -20.79 0.57 19.57
C ILE A 392 -19.42 -0.05 19.90
N GLU A 393 -19.34 -1.37 20.00
CA GLU A 393 -18.09 -2.11 20.21
C GLU A 393 -17.07 -1.85 19.08
N ASP A 394 -17.50 -1.79 17.82
CA ASP A 394 -16.61 -1.48 16.69
C ASP A 394 -16.00 -0.07 16.81
N ILE A 395 -16.78 0.88 17.35
CA ILE A 395 -16.31 2.26 17.58
C ILE A 395 -15.32 2.31 18.74
N GLN A 396 -15.56 1.53 19.80
CA GLN A 396 -14.64 1.44 20.94
C GLN A 396 -13.29 0.87 20.53
N GLU A 397 -13.28 -0.25 19.81
CA GLU A 397 -12.04 -0.84 19.27
C GLU A 397 -11.34 0.11 18.29
N ALA A 398 -12.09 0.83 17.45
CA ALA A 398 -11.52 1.85 16.57
C ALA A 398 -10.83 2.97 17.38
N ASN A 399 -11.47 3.43 18.45
CA ASN A 399 -10.95 4.48 19.32
C ASN A 399 -9.66 4.07 20.01
N GLU A 400 -9.57 2.84 20.49
CA GLU A 400 -8.37 2.30 21.12
C GLU A 400 -7.19 2.29 20.14
N LEU A 401 -7.41 1.81 18.91
CA LEU A 401 -6.35 1.69 17.90
C LEU A 401 -5.95 3.04 17.27
N ILE A 402 -6.89 3.94 17.05
CA ILE A 402 -6.62 5.22 16.36
C ILE A 402 -6.08 6.29 17.29
N LYS A 403 -6.23 6.13 18.62
CA LYS A 403 -5.84 7.13 19.61
C LYS A 403 -4.40 7.61 19.42
N GLU A 404 -3.46 6.67 19.22
CA GLU A 404 -2.05 7.02 19.00
C GLU A 404 -1.86 7.80 17.68
N VAL A 405 -2.54 7.41 16.61
CA VAL A 405 -2.48 8.11 15.32
C VAL A 405 -3.04 9.53 15.43
N LEU A 406 -4.15 9.71 16.15
CA LEU A 406 -4.74 11.03 16.41
C LEU A 406 -3.82 11.90 17.27
N LEU A 407 -3.19 11.31 18.28
CA LEU A 407 -2.25 11.99 19.17
C LEU A 407 -1.06 12.52 18.37
N ARG A 408 -0.43 11.68 17.55
CA ARG A 408 0.67 12.09 16.66
C ARG A 408 0.24 13.12 15.62
N LYS A 409 -0.96 13.00 15.05
CA LYS A 409 -1.52 14.01 14.13
C LYS A 409 -1.93 15.32 14.79
N SER A 410 -2.02 15.38 16.11
CA SER A 410 -2.30 16.61 16.87
C SER A 410 -1.02 17.25 17.42
N ASP A 411 0.11 16.58 17.24
CA ASP A 411 1.41 17.01 17.72
C ASP A 411 2.05 18.04 16.78
N THR A 412 2.60 19.11 17.35
CA THR A 412 3.25 20.20 16.62
C THR A 412 4.69 19.87 16.22
N ILE A 413 5.28 18.84 16.82
CA ILE A 413 6.66 18.42 16.55
C ILE A 413 6.70 17.07 15.82
N THR A 414 7.83 16.80 15.17
CA THR A 414 8.05 15.51 14.48
C THR A 414 8.10 14.37 15.50
N GLY A 415 7.75 13.15 15.06
CA GLY A 415 7.79 11.95 15.89
C GLY A 415 9.18 11.72 16.50
N ALA A 416 10.24 11.92 15.71
CA ALA A 416 11.61 11.83 16.20
C ALA A 416 11.93 12.86 17.31
N SER A 417 11.48 14.11 17.15
CA SER A 417 11.66 15.16 18.17
C SER A 417 10.81 14.89 19.42
N ARG A 418 9.61 14.31 19.26
CA ARG A 418 8.75 13.89 20.38
C ARG A 418 9.42 12.77 21.18
N ASN A 419 9.89 11.72 20.52
CA ASN A 419 10.61 10.63 21.19
C ASN A 419 11.87 11.14 21.91
N TYR A 420 12.61 12.08 21.30
CA TYR A 420 13.72 12.77 21.96
C TYR A 420 13.29 13.53 23.22
N LEU A 421 12.19 14.27 23.16
CA LEU A 421 11.66 15.04 24.30
C LEU A 421 11.20 14.12 25.44
N GLU A 422 10.51 13.03 25.15
CA GLU A 422 10.07 12.08 26.18
C GLU A 422 11.26 11.37 26.84
N ASN A 423 12.27 10.94 26.07
CA ASN A 423 13.52 10.40 26.62
C ASN A 423 14.27 11.41 27.49
N LEU A 424 14.26 12.68 27.09
CA LEU A 424 14.83 13.77 27.87
C LEU A 424 14.08 13.96 29.20
N LYS A 425 12.74 13.90 29.19
CA LYS A 425 11.92 13.99 30.42
C LYS A 425 12.23 12.85 31.39
N ILE A 426 12.29 11.61 30.89
CA ILE A 426 12.63 10.43 31.70
C ILE A 426 14.00 10.62 32.34
N TYR A 427 15.01 11.00 31.55
CA TYR A 427 16.37 11.23 32.08
C TYR A 427 16.41 12.31 33.16
N LEU A 428 15.75 13.44 32.95
CA LEU A 428 15.69 14.53 33.94
C LEU A 428 15.00 14.09 35.24
N GLN A 429 13.95 13.28 35.12
CA GLN A 429 13.25 12.72 36.28
C GLN A 429 14.14 11.73 37.05
N GLU A 430 14.84 10.82 36.36
CA GLU A 430 15.77 9.86 36.98
C GLU A 430 16.93 10.55 37.71
N GLN A 431 17.44 11.66 37.15
CA GLN A 431 18.53 12.42 37.75
C GLN A 431 18.07 13.48 38.75
N ASN A 432 16.76 13.65 38.95
CA ASN A 432 16.17 14.73 39.75
C ASN A 432 16.68 16.12 39.36
N GLN A 433 16.79 16.39 38.06
CA GLN A 433 17.27 17.66 37.50
C GLN A 433 16.17 18.37 36.72
N THR A 434 16.14 19.70 36.81
CA THR A 434 15.21 20.53 36.03
C THR A 434 15.89 21.20 34.83
N THR A 435 17.21 21.43 34.92
CA THR A 435 18.01 22.09 33.88
C THR A 435 19.10 21.17 33.37
N PHE A 436 19.38 21.20 32.07
CA PHE A 436 20.43 20.39 31.44
C PHE A 436 21.27 21.20 30.45
N THR A 437 22.40 20.65 30.03
CA THR A 437 23.22 21.19 28.94
C THR A 437 23.10 20.36 27.67
N SER A 438 23.30 20.96 26.49
CA SER A 438 23.33 20.20 25.23
C SER A 438 24.43 19.13 25.23
N TYR A 439 25.58 19.38 25.87
CA TYR A 439 26.69 18.42 25.89
C TYR A 439 26.35 17.15 26.69
N GLU A 440 25.76 17.32 27.87
CA GLU A 440 25.32 16.24 28.75
C GLU A 440 24.35 15.29 28.04
N ILE A 441 23.25 15.84 27.50
CA ILE A 441 22.23 15.04 26.82
C ILE A 441 22.78 14.35 25.57
N ARG A 442 23.71 14.99 24.86
CA ARG A 442 24.37 14.39 23.69
C ARG A 442 25.16 13.13 24.07
N ARG A 443 25.89 13.15 25.19
CA ARG A 443 26.63 11.98 25.67
C ARG A 443 25.70 10.88 26.16
N LYS A 444 24.65 11.23 26.90
CA LYS A 444 23.71 10.25 27.47
C LYS A 444 22.88 9.55 26.39
N LEU A 445 22.27 10.33 25.48
CA LEU A 445 21.41 9.80 24.42
C LEU A 445 22.18 9.42 23.14
N ARG A 446 23.51 9.51 23.15
CA ARG A 446 24.41 9.12 22.03
C ARG A 446 24.03 9.76 20.69
N LEU A 447 23.67 11.05 20.70
CA LEU A 447 23.24 11.78 19.50
C LEU A 447 24.40 12.52 18.83
N THR A 448 24.31 12.70 17.51
CA THR A 448 25.22 13.60 16.80
C THR A 448 24.93 15.07 17.15
N LYS A 449 25.91 15.95 16.97
CA LYS A 449 25.73 17.39 17.22
C LYS A 449 24.62 18.00 16.35
N THR A 450 24.59 17.64 15.08
CA THR A 450 23.65 18.18 14.10
C THR A 450 22.22 17.72 14.39
N THR A 451 22.02 16.44 14.71
CA THR A 451 20.70 15.89 15.04
C THR A 451 20.13 16.55 16.29
N GLN A 452 20.91 16.64 17.37
CA GLN A 452 20.45 17.31 18.59
C GLN A 452 20.13 18.78 18.34
N TRP A 453 20.97 19.49 17.56
CA TRP A 453 20.71 20.89 17.26
C TRP A 453 19.37 21.07 16.55
N ARG A 454 19.03 20.21 15.59
CA ARG A 454 17.73 20.22 14.90
C ARG A 454 16.56 19.99 15.87
N TYR A 455 16.66 19.00 16.75
CA TYR A 455 15.64 18.75 17.78
C TYR A 455 15.48 19.96 18.71
N HIS A 456 16.59 20.54 19.18
CA HIS A 456 16.55 21.75 20.02
C HIS A 456 15.92 22.94 19.31
N GLN A 457 16.22 23.17 18.03
CA GLN A 457 15.55 24.24 17.27
C GLN A 457 14.04 24.02 17.22
N GLN A 458 13.59 22.83 16.81
CA GLN A 458 12.16 22.54 16.72
C GLN A 458 11.45 22.67 18.09
N LEU A 459 12.07 22.19 19.16
CA LEU A 459 11.51 22.29 20.51
C LEU A 459 11.49 23.72 21.06
N LEU A 460 12.48 24.55 20.71
CA LEU A 460 12.48 25.98 21.07
C LEU A 460 11.40 26.75 20.30
N GLU A 461 11.26 26.49 18.99
CA GLU A 461 10.25 27.11 18.13
C GLU A 461 8.82 26.79 18.58
N ASN A 462 8.60 25.56 19.06
CA ASN A 462 7.30 25.11 19.57
C ASN A 462 7.12 25.31 21.09
N ASN A 463 8.01 26.09 21.73
CA ASN A 463 7.95 26.42 23.16
C ASN A 463 7.97 25.21 24.12
N HIS A 464 8.51 24.05 23.74
CA HIS A 464 8.75 22.92 24.65
C HIS A 464 10.04 23.07 25.46
N LEU A 465 11.00 23.84 24.95
CA LEU A 465 12.24 24.18 25.64
C LEU A 465 12.38 25.69 25.83
N LYS A 466 13.03 26.09 26.92
CA LYS A 466 13.48 27.46 27.17
C LYS A 466 14.97 27.50 27.49
N LYS A 467 15.64 28.59 27.11
CA LYS A 467 17.04 28.83 27.42
C LYS A 467 17.14 29.49 28.79
N VAL A 468 17.98 28.93 29.66
CA VAL A 468 18.24 29.44 31.02
C VAL A 468 19.71 29.82 31.14
N LYS A 469 19.99 30.98 31.74
CA LYS A 469 21.35 31.41 32.08
C LYS A 469 21.54 31.34 33.59
N LYS A 470 22.54 30.60 34.04
CA LYS A 470 22.98 30.64 35.44
C LYS A 470 23.94 31.83 35.62
N LYS A 471 23.74 32.59 36.71
CA LYS A 471 24.47 33.84 36.95
C LYS A 471 25.96 33.52 37.17
N GLY A 472 26.84 34.05 36.33
CA GLY A 472 28.30 33.86 36.42
C GLY A 472 28.89 32.68 35.62
N GLU A 473 28.07 31.89 34.92
CA GLU A 473 28.56 30.79 34.08
C GLU A 473 28.42 31.12 32.58
N PRO A 474 29.45 30.86 31.74
CA PRO A 474 29.37 31.04 30.29
C PRO A 474 28.54 29.94 29.61
N THR A 475 28.20 28.86 30.33
CA THR A 475 27.49 27.69 29.82
C THR A 475 26.00 27.97 29.64
N GLN A 476 25.46 27.57 28.49
CA GLN A 476 24.03 27.69 28.22
C GLN A 476 23.26 26.47 28.72
N TYR A 477 22.25 26.71 29.56
CA TYR A 477 21.35 25.69 30.08
C TYR A 477 20.00 25.74 29.36
N TYR A 478 19.31 24.61 29.38
CA TYR A 478 17.96 24.45 28.86
C TYR A 478 17.06 23.85 29.95
N GLU A 479 15.78 24.18 29.88
CA GLU A 479 14.74 23.67 30.78
C GLU A 479 13.50 23.35 29.95
N ILE A 480 12.77 22.30 30.33
CA ILE A 480 11.48 21.95 29.73
C ILE A 480 10.41 22.88 30.28
N THR A 481 9.57 23.45 29.41
CA THR A 481 8.53 24.41 29.80
C THR A 481 7.34 23.74 30.48
N ASN A 482 6.76 22.71 29.86
CA ASN A 482 5.69 21.89 30.42
C ASN A 482 6.03 20.38 30.30
N PRO A 483 6.36 19.71 31.42
CA PRO A 483 6.61 18.26 31.43
C PRO A 483 5.38 17.41 31.06
N ASN A 484 4.17 17.89 31.34
CA ASN A 484 2.92 17.12 31.21
C ASN A 484 2.16 17.37 29.89
N GLU A 485 2.65 18.24 29.01
CA GLU A 485 1.95 18.67 27.80
C GLU A 485 1.45 17.50 26.91
N TYR A 486 2.25 16.46 26.72
CA TYR A 486 1.83 15.29 25.93
C TYR A 486 0.70 14.49 26.61
N LYS A 487 0.75 14.34 27.95
CA LYS A 487 -0.30 13.67 28.73
C LYS A 487 -1.59 14.48 28.75
N GLU A 488 -1.49 15.81 28.80
CA GLU A 488 -2.63 16.71 28.69
C GLU A 488 -3.31 16.58 27.32
N LEU A 489 -2.53 16.54 26.24
CA LEU A 489 -3.04 16.31 24.89
C LEU A 489 -3.70 14.93 24.75
N GLU A 490 -3.06 13.88 25.28
CA GLU A 490 -3.62 12.53 25.29
C GLU A 490 -4.94 12.46 26.08
N ALA A 491 -5.03 13.13 27.23
CA ALA A 491 -6.24 13.19 28.03
C ALA A 491 -7.37 13.92 27.29
N GLN A 492 -7.08 15.03 26.62
CA GLN A 492 -8.07 15.76 25.80
C GLN A 492 -8.63 14.89 24.67
N ILE A 493 -7.77 14.16 23.95
CA ILE A 493 -8.20 13.26 22.88
C ILE A 493 -9.04 12.11 23.45
N SER A 494 -8.58 11.49 24.53
CA SER A 494 -9.29 10.38 25.19
C SER A 494 -10.66 10.82 25.68
N GLN A 495 -10.76 12.01 26.28
CA GLN A 495 -12.01 12.58 26.74
C GLN A 495 -12.97 12.83 25.57
N ALA A 496 -12.50 13.43 24.47
CA ALA A 496 -13.35 13.68 23.31
C ALA A 496 -13.92 12.38 22.69
N LEU A 497 -13.10 11.34 22.60
CA LEU A 497 -13.54 10.02 22.11
C LEU A 497 -14.54 9.37 23.07
N GLN A 498 -14.32 9.46 24.38
CA GLN A 498 -15.23 8.94 25.39
C GLN A 498 -16.56 9.70 25.41
N GLU A 499 -16.55 11.02 25.26
CA GLU A 499 -17.75 11.85 25.17
C GLU A 499 -18.63 11.45 23.97
N CYS A 500 -18.02 11.07 22.84
CA CYS A 500 -18.77 10.54 21.69
C CYS A 500 -19.50 9.24 22.05
N ILE A 501 -18.82 8.31 22.74
CA ILE A 501 -19.42 7.05 23.20
C ILE A 501 -20.55 7.31 24.20
N ASP A 502 -20.35 8.23 25.14
CA ASP A 502 -21.35 8.58 26.15
C ASP A 502 -22.60 9.21 25.52
N GLN A 503 -22.43 10.04 24.48
CA GLN A 503 -23.55 10.61 23.71
C GLN A 503 -24.34 9.52 22.98
N ILE A 504 -23.65 8.56 22.35
CA ILE A 504 -24.26 7.42 21.66
C ILE A 504 -25.05 6.54 22.65
N ASN A 505 -24.51 6.30 23.84
CA ASN A 505 -25.20 5.53 24.88
C ASN A 505 -26.44 6.27 25.41
N ARG A 506 -26.39 7.59 25.52
CA ARG A 506 -27.55 8.39 25.97
C ARG A 506 -28.69 8.39 24.94
N SER A 507 -28.37 8.47 23.63
CA SER A 507 -29.39 8.48 22.58
C SER A 507 -30.06 7.11 22.41
N THR A 508 -29.31 6.02 22.46
CA THR A 508 -29.86 4.65 22.38
C THR A 508 -30.77 4.29 23.56
N VAL A 509 -30.49 4.81 24.76
CA VAL A 509 -31.38 4.67 25.93
C VAL A 509 -32.69 5.45 25.76
N GLN A 510 -32.67 6.60 25.08
CA GLN A 510 -33.89 7.38 24.83
C GLN A 510 -34.81 6.69 23.81
N GLU A 511 -34.28 6.11 22.73
CA GLU A 511 -35.08 5.40 21.70
C GLU A 511 -35.77 4.12 22.21
N SER A 512 -35.14 3.41 23.16
CA SER A 512 -35.72 2.21 23.77
C SER A 512 -36.82 2.51 24.80
N SER A 513 -36.86 3.74 25.33
CA SER A 513 -37.89 4.18 26.30
C SER A 513 -39.21 4.62 25.64
N THR A 514 -39.17 5.04 24.36
CA THR A 514 -40.35 5.51 23.60
C THR A 514 -41.08 4.39 22.85
N THR A 515 -40.53 3.17 22.75
CA THR A 515 -41.17 2.04 22.03
C THR A 515 -42.18 1.22 22.86
N LYS A 516 -42.51 1.64 24.09
CA LYS A 516 -43.64 1.10 24.84
C LYS A 516 -44.80 2.08 24.81
N THR A 517 -45.72 1.93 23.86
CA THR A 517 -47.20 1.92 24.01
C THR A 517 -47.87 2.18 22.66
N GLU A 518 -47.90 1.19 21.77
CA GLU A 518 -48.99 1.07 20.79
C GLU A 518 -49.53 -0.36 20.84
N ARG A 519 -50.45 -0.58 21.78
CA ARG A 519 -51.35 -1.74 21.73
C ARG A 519 -52.28 -1.55 20.55
N THR A 520 -52.02 -2.30 19.48
CA THR A 520 -52.89 -2.49 18.32
C THR A 520 -54.28 -2.93 18.77
N LYS A 521 -55.29 -2.07 18.56
CA LYS A 521 -56.71 -2.46 18.61
C LYS A 521 -56.98 -3.43 17.46
N LYS A 522 -57.45 -4.63 17.79
CA LYS A 522 -57.97 -5.61 16.82
C LYS A 522 -59.18 -5.02 16.08
N THR A 523 -59.05 -4.80 14.78
CA THR A 523 -60.19 -4.56 13.88
C THR A 523 -60.70 -5.90 13.36
N LYS A 524 -62.00 -6.15 13.53
CA LYS A 524 -62.71 -7.36 13.09
C LYS A 524 -62.62 -7.54 11.58
N SER A 525 -62.29 -8.74 11.13
CA SER A 525 -62.48 -9.20 9.76
C SER A 525 -63.97 -9.43 9.50
N VAL A 526 -64.48 -8.81 8.44
CA VAL A 526 -65.80 -9.09 7.86
C VAL A 526 -65.60 -10.17 6.79
N SER A 527 -66.27 -11.29 6.98
CA SER A 527 -66.45 -12.37 6.00
C SER A 527 -67.41 -11.92 4.90
N TYR A 528 -67.06 -12.15 3.64
CA TYR A 528 -68.04 -12.32 2.57
C TYR A 528 -67.71 -13.58 1.77
N GLU A 529 -68.80 -14.25 1.42
CA GLU A 529 -68.96 -15.52 0.72
C GLU A 529 -68.24 -15.62 -0.62
#